data_AF-A0A8X6TJL2-F1
#
_entry.id   AF-A0A8X6TJL2-F1
#
_cell.length_a   1.000
_cell.length_b   1.000
_cell.length_c   1.000
_cell.angle_alpha   90.00
_cell.angle_beta   90.00
_cell.angle_gamma   90.00
#
_symmetry.space_group_name_H-M   'P 1'
#
loop_
_entity.id
_entity.type
_entity.pdbx_description
1 polymer ?
#
loop_
_entity_poly.entity_id
_entity_poly.type
_entity_poly.pdbx_seq_one_letter_code
_entity_poly.pdbx_strand_id
1 'polypeptide(L)'
;MDADKIKNKRKALKCGATKFVNSLDTTLVNESNVHTSEILYHQLIEKIDNLKVSDNELLSVIDAKDIEKEVEQSEAYMENLISYKCKITQKIASLTNPVIPPTFVNPTNVLSSTIDTVIQEPRSSIKLPKLTVNKFYGDHKNWLEFLSQFENAIKLRCAYKVFVYSVLY
;
A
#
# COMPACT_ATOMS: atom_id res chain seq x y z
N MET A 1 19.09 -29.92 -8.08
CA MET A 1 18.76 -29.35 -6.75
C MET A 1 18.05 -30.46 -5.98
N ASP A 2 18.38 -30.68 -4.72
CA ASP A 2 17.79 -31.78 -3.93
C ASP A 2 16.41 -31.37 -3.41
N ALA A 3 15.38 -32.17 -3.71
CA ALA A 3 14.01 -31.93 -3.30
C ALA A 3 13.87 -31.84 -1.77
N ASP A 4 14.64 -32.62 -1.01
CA ASP A 4 14.59 -32.60 0.45
C ASP A 4 15.17 -31.30 1.02
N LYS A 5 16.22 -30.78 0.39
CA LYS A 5 16.78 -29.46 0.74
C LYS A 5 15.76 -28.34 0.52
N ILE A 6 15.02 -28.38 -0.59
CA ILE A 6 13.97 -27.39 -0.88
C ILE A 6 12.81 -27.54 0.12
N LYS A 7 12.35 -28.77 0.40
CA LYS A 7 11.30 -29.04 1.40
C LYS A 7 11.68 -28.50 2.78
N ASN A 8 12.93 -28.66 3.19
CA ASN A 8 13.43 -28.13 4.46
C ASN A 8 13.47 -26.59 4.49
N LYS A 9 13.98 -25.95 3.42
CA LYS A 9 13.95 -24.48 3.26
C LYS A 9 12.51 -23.96 3.32
N ARG A 10 11.60 -24.55 2.54
CA ARG A 10 10.17 -24.20 2.51
C ARG A 10 9.53 -24.34 3.89
N LYS A 11 9.81 -25.42 4.62
CA LYS A 11 9.31 -25.65 5.97
C LYS A 11 9.76 -24.55 6.93
N ALA A 12 11.03 -24.13 6.86
CA ALA A 12 11.55 -23.02 7.65
C ALA A 12 10.86 -21.70 7.30
N LEU A 13 10.65 -21.42 6.01
CA LEU A 13 9.92 -20.24 5.53
C LEU A 13 8.47 -20.23 6.03
N LYS A 14 7.73 -21.35 5.90
CA LYS A 14 6.36 -21.49 6.45
C LYS A 14 6.33 -21.25 7.95
N CYS A 15 7.28 -21.81 8.69
CA CYS A 15 7.38 -21.57 10.14
C CYS A 15 7.59 -20.08 10.47
N GLY A 16 8.47 -19.40 9.73
CA GLY A 16 8.70 -17.95 9.88
C GLY A 16 7.46 -17.11 9.52
N ALA A 17 6.76 -17.46 8.45
CA ALA A 17 5.53 -16.80 8.03
C ALA A 17 4.39 -17.01 9.04
N THR A 18 4.20 -18.24 9.54
CA THR A 18 3.19 -18.54 10.57
C THR A 18 3.44 -17.76 11.85
N LYS A 19 4.69 -17.69 12.33
CA LYS A 19 5.04 -16.88 13.50
C LYS A 19 4.73 -15.40 13.28
N PHE A 20 5.01 -14.89 12.08
CA PHE A 20 4.73 -13.52 11.73
C PHE A 20 3.22 -13.21 11.72
N VAL A 21 2.40 -14.02 11.03
CA VAL A 21 0.95 -13.79 11.00
C VAL A 21 0.28 -13.96 12.37
N ASN A 22 0.77 -14.87 13.21
CA ASN A 22 0.28 -14.99 14.59
C ASN A 22 0.60 -13.73 15.41
N SER A 23 1.75 -13.09 15.18
CA SER A 23 2.06 -11.80 15.81
C SER A 23 1.24 -10.65 15.23
N LEU A 24 0.86 -10.72 13.95
CA LEU A 24 0.07 -9.68 13.28
C LEU A 24 -1.31 -9.53 13.89
N ASP A 25 -2.00 -10.62 14.27
CA ASP A 25 -3.34 -10.51 14.88
C ASP A 25 -3.31 -9.63 16.15
N THR A 26 -2.26 -9.75 16.98
CA THR A 26 -2.10 -8.93 18.18
C THR A 26 -1.68 -7.50 17.86
N THR A 27 -0.72 -7.33 16.95
CA THR A 27 -0.18 -6.01 16.60
C THR A 27 -1.24 -5.13 15.92
N LEU A 28 -2.01 -5.69 14.97
CA LEU A 28 -2.95 -4.92 14.14
C LEU A 28 -4.16 -4.38 14.93
N VAL A 29 -4.53 -5.02 16.03
CA VAL A 29 -5.60 -4.55 16.93
C VAL A 29 -5.22 -3.22 17.55
N ASN A 30 -3.99 -3.09 18.05
CA ASN A 30 -3.52 -1.91 18.77
C ASN A 30 -2.85 -0.87 17.87
N GLU A 31 -2.50 -1.23 16.63
CA GLU A 31 -1.81 -0.34 15.72
C GLU A 31 -2.70 0.83 15.28
N SER A 32 -2.22 2.06 15.46
CA SER A 32 -2.88 3.29 15.02
C SER A 32 -2.05 4.06 13.98
N ASN A 33 -0.81 3.64 13.75
CA ASN A 33 0.10 4.23 12.79
C ASN A 33 -0.01 3.52 11.44
N VAL A 34 -0.42 4.29 10.43
CA VAL A 34 -0.49 3.84 9.02
C VAL A 34 0.86 3.30 8.56
N HIS A 35 1.95 4.00 8.88
CA HIS A 35 3.28 3.64 8.39
C HIS A 35 3.75 2.30 8.95
N THR A 36 3.50 2.02 10.23
CA THR A 36 3.80 0.70 10.81
C THR A 36 2.99 -0.40 10.13
N SER A 37 1.71 -0.15 9.84
CA SER A 37 0.85 -1.09 9.11
C SER A 37 1.36 -1.34 7.69
N GLU A 38 1.86 -0.32 7.00
CA GLU A 38 2.51 -0.46 5.68
C GLU A 38 3.78 -1.31 5.76
N ILE A 39 4.65 -1.09 6.74
CA ILE A 39 5.86 -1.91 6.95
C ILE A 39 5.47 -3.38 7.14
N LEU A 40 4.48 -3.66 7.99
CA LEU A 40 3.98 -5.02 8.22
C LEU A 40 3.41 -5.65 6.95
N TYR A 41 2.73 -4.86 6.12
CA TYR A 41 2.26 -5.30 4.81
C TYR A 41 3.42 -5.71 3.90
N HIS A 42 4.45 -4.88 3.77
CA HIS A 42 5.62 -5.19 2.93
C HIS A 42 6.38 -6.43 3.42
N GLN A 43 6.53 -6.60 4.74
CA GLN A 43 7.13 -7.81 5.32
C GLN A 43 6.30 -9.06 5.03
N LEU A 44 4.97 -8.96 5.03
CA LEU A 44 4.11 -10.09 4.64
C LEU A 44 4.30 -10.47 3.17
N ILE A 45 4.37 -9.46 2.29
CA ILE A 45 4.60 -9.68 0.86
C ILE A 45 5.94 -10.39 0.62
N GLU A 46 7.01 -9.94 1.26
CA GLU A 46 8.33 -10.59 1.14
C GLU A 46 8.28 -12.07 1.55
N LYS A 47 7.56 -12.40 2.63
CA LYS A 47 7.40 -13.79 3.09
C LYS A 47 6.59 -14.63 2.09
N ILE A 48 5.53 -14.05 1.52
CA ILE A 48 4.73 -14.69 0.47
C ILE A 48 5.58 -14.97 -0.77
N ASP A 49 6.38 -14.01 -1.21
CA ASP A 49 7.18 -14.16 -2.43
C ASP A 49 8.30 -15.19 -2.23
N ASN A 50 8.93 -15.22 -1.05
CA ASN A 50 9.89 -16.27 -0.69
C ASN A 50 9.28 -17.67 -0.72
N LEU A 51 8.03 -17.83 -0.28
CA LEU A 51 7.31 -19.10 -0.34
C LEU A 51 6.99 -19.49 -1.79
N LYS A 52 6.48 -18.56 -2.60
CA LYS A 52 6.23 -18.80 -4.04
C LYS A 52 7.49 -19.24 -4.77
N VAL A 53 8.63 -18.60 -4.49
CA VAL A 53 9.92 -19.02 -5.07
C VAL A 53 10.24 -20.45 -4.66
N SER A 54 10.13 -20.77 -3.37
CA SER A 54 10.42 -22.12 -2.88
C SER A 54 9.44 -23.19 -3.39
N ASP A 55 8.17 -22.84 -3.60
CA ASP A 55 7.16 -23.75 -4.16
C ASP A 55 7.41 -24.03 -5.64
N ASN A 56 7.75 -23.00 -6.42
CA ASN A 56 8.15 -23.17 -7.82
C ASN A 56 9.46 -23.98 -7.95
N GLU A 57 10.44 -23.73 -7.07
CA GLU A 57 11.67 -24.54 -6.99
C GLU A 57 11.32 -26.02 -6.73
N LEU A 58 10.41 -26.31 -5.79
CA LEU A 58 10.01 -27.68 -5.47
C LEU A 58 9.28 -28.36 -6.62
N LEU A 59 8.35 -27.65 -7.26
CA LEU A 59 7.56 -28.16 -8.38
C LEU A 59 8.45 -28.62 -9.55
N SER A 60 9.62 -28.00 -9.71
CA SER A 60 10.58 -28.35 -10.76
C SER A 60 11.36 -29.66 -10.52
N VAL A 61 11.34 -30.19 -9.29
CA VAL A 61 12.18 -31.36 -8.91
C VAL A 61 11.42 -32.50 -8.23
N ILE A 62 10.13 -32.33 -7.94
CA ILE A 62 9.34 -33.35 -7.23
C ILE A 62 8.74 -34.38 -8.20
N ASP A 63 8.49 -35.59 -7.70
CA ASP A 63 7.81 -36.64 -8.45
C ASP A 63 6.38 -36.24 -8.84
N ALA A 64 5.97 -36.58 -10.07
CA ALA A 64 4.63 -36.27 -10.58
C ALA A 64 3.48 -36.75 -9.69
N LYS A 65 3.67 -37.89 -9.01
CA LYS A 65 2.68 -38.47 -8.07
C LYS A 65 2.41 -37.61 -6.84
N ASP A 66 3.35 -36.74 -6.46
CA ASP A 66 3.29 -35.92 -5.25
C ASP A 66 2.88 -34.47 -5.56
N ILE A 67 2.85 -34.06 -6.84
CA ILE A 67 2.55 -32.68 -7.26
C ILE A 67 1.18 -32.22 -6.75
N GLU A 68 0.13 -32.99 -6.97
CA GLU A 68 -1.25 -32.61 -6.62
C GLU A 68 -1.37 -32.28 -5.12
N LYS A 69 -0.87 -33.18 -4.27
CA LYS A 69 -0.86 -33.00 -2.82
C LYS A 69 -0.04 -31.77 -2.39
N GLU A 70 1.09 -31.52 -3.02
CA GLU A 70 1.95 -30.39 -2.66
C GLU A 70 1.37 -29.05 -3.10
N VAL A 71 0.71 -29.02 -4.26
CA VAL A 71 -0.02 -27.83 -4.75
C VAL A 71 -1.19 -27.52 -3.82
N GLU A 72 -2.03 -28.50 -3.49
CA GLU A 72 -3.16 -28.31 -2.58
C GLU A 72 -2.71 -27.74 -1.21
N GLN A 73 -1.61 -28.28 -0.65
CA GLN A 73 -1.05 -27.78 0.61
C GLN A 73 -0.43 -26.38 0.51
N SER A 74 0.12 -26.01 -0.65
CA SER A 74 0.64 -24.66 -0.89
C SER A 74 -0.52 -23.67 -1.02
N GLU A 75 -1.53 -23.99 -1.82
CA GLU A 75 -2.70 -23.14 -2.06
C GLU A 75 -3.47 -22.86 -0.76
N ALA A 76 -3.80 -23.89 0.02
CA ALA A 76 -4.50 -23.72 1.29
C ALA A 76 -3.72 -22.82 2.28
N TYR A 77 -2.39 -22.90 2.29
CA TYR A 77 -1.57 -22.03 3.12
C TYR A 77 -1.48 -20.60 2.57
N MET A 78 -1.41 -20.46 1.25
CA MET A 78 -1.39 -19.16 0.56
C MET A 78 -2.68 -18.38 0.76
N GLU A 79 -3.84 -19.04 0.72
CA GLU A 79 -5.14 -18.41 1.03
C GLU A 79 -5.16 -17.80 2.43
N ASN A 80 -4.61 -18.51 3.42
CA ASN A 80 -4.47 -17.98 4.77
C ASN A 80 -3.60 -16.71 4.79
N LEU A 81 -2.44 -16.70 4.13
CA LEU A 81 -1.59 -15.50 4.07
C LEU A 81 -2.26 -14.33 3.33
N ILE A 82 -3.03 -14.63 2.27
CA ILE A 82 -3.82 -13.62 1.54
C ILE A 82 -4.89 -13.00 2.46
N SER A 83 -5.54 -13.79 3.31
CA SER A 83 -6.48 -13.26 4.32
C SER A 83 -5.81 -12.22 5.22
N TYR A 84 -4.58 -12.48 5.69
CA TYR A 84 -3.82 -11.49 6.47
C TYR A 84 -3.43 -10.25 5.66
N LYS A 85 -3.07 -10.43 4.39
CA LYS A 85 -2.81 -9.30 3.49
C LYS A 85 -4.05 -8.40 3.40
N CYS A 86 -5.23 -8.99 3.23
CA CYS A 86 -6.51 -8.27 3.22
C CYS A 86 -6.77 -7.55 4.55
N LYS A 87 -6.56 -8.21 5.71
CA LYS A 87 -6.71 -7.60 7.03
C LYS A 87 -5.85 -6.34 7.18
N ILE A 88 -4.57 -6.41 6.81
CA ILE A 88 -3.65 -5.26 6.91
C ILE A 88 -4.08 -4.14 5.96
N THR A 89 -4.45 -4.46 4.71
CA THR A 89 -4.95 -3.47 3.75
C THR A 89 -6.20 -2.75 4.28
N GLN A 90 -7.14 -3.49 4.89
CA GLN A 90 -8.33 -2.89 5.50
C GLN A 90 -7.97 -1.97 6.67
N LYS A 91 -7.01 -2.37 7.51
CA LYS A 91 -6.52 -1.52 8.61
C LYS A 91 -5.91 -0.23 8.07
N ILE A 92 -5.02 -0.31 7.08
CA ILE A 92 -4.42 0.88 6.43
C ILE A 92 -5.53 1.79 5.88
N ALA A 93 -6.52 1.24 5.17
CA ALA A 93 -7.64 2.01 4.64
C ALA A 93 -8.45 2.71 5.74
N SER A 94 -8.71 2.02 6.86
CA SER A 94 -9.43 2.59 8.00
C SER A 94 -8.69 3.74 8.68
N LEU A 95 -7.36 3.74 8.63
CA LEU A 95 -6.51 4.78 9.22
C LEU A 95 -6.23 5.95 8.26
N THR A 96 -6.33 5.72 6.95
CA THR A 96 -6.03 6.72 5.91
C THR A 96 -7.25 7.45 5.37
N ASN A 97 -8.44 6.85 5.45
CA ASN A 97 -9.66 7.55 5.11
C ASN A 97 -10.04 8.52 6.24
N PRO A 98 -10.16 9.83 5.97
CA PRO A 98 -10.81 10.71 6.92
C PRO A 98 -12.24 10.20 7.10
N VAL A 99 -12.62 9.91 8.35
CA VAL A 99 -14.03 9.83 8.72
C VAL A 99 -14.59 11.23 8.46
N ILE A 100 -15.08 11.47 7.24
CA ILE A 100 -15.94 12.61 6.95
C ILE A 100 -17.29 12.18 7.51
N PRO A 101 -17.75 12.70 8.67
CA PRO A 101 -19.13 12.48 9.08
C PRO A 101 -20.02 12.97 7.92
N PRO A 102 -21.09 12.23 7.57
CA PRO A 102 -21.96 12.62 6.47
C PRO A 102 -22.56 13.99 6.79
N THR A 103 -21.96 15.03 6.23
CA THR A 103 -22.56 16.36 6.24
C THR A 103 -23.65 16.31 5.18
N PHE A 104 -24.89 16.11 5.63
CA PHE A 104 -26.08 16.36 4.83
C PHE A 104 -26.04 17.84 4.40
N VAL A 105 -25.53 18.11 3.21
CA VAL A 105 -25.72 19.40 2.54
C VAL A 105 -26.85 19.25 1.54
N ASN A 106 -28.01 19.79 1.90
CA ASN A 106 -29.14 19.95 0.99
C ASN A 106 -28.73 20.85 -0.18
N PRO A 107 -29.06 20.50 -1.44
CA PRO A 107 -28.69 21.31 -2.59
C PRO A 107 -29.82 22.28 -2.90
N THR A 108 -29.67 23.57 -2.60
CA THR A 108 -30.44 24.61 -3.30
C THR A 108 -29.80 25.99 -3.15
N ASN A 109 -29.44 26.55 -4.32
CA ASN A 109 -29.58 27.95 -4.72
C ASN A 109 -28.42 28.95 -4.59
N VAL A 110 -27.79 29.19 -5.74
CA VAL A 110 -27.54 30.47 -6.46
C VAL A 110 -26.98 31.69 -5.71
N LEU A 111 -25.76 32.07 -6.11
CA LEU A 111 -25.21 33.43 -6.39
C LEU A 111 -25.69 34.63 -5.53
N SER A 112 -24.79 35.25 -4.76
CA SER A 112 -24.22 36.59 -5.00
C SER A 112 -23.38 37.10 -3.83
N SER A 113 -22.44 37.99 -4.12
CA SER A 113 -21.53 38.70 -3.20
C SER A 113 -22.24 39.44 -2.06
N THR A 114 -21.58 39.62 -0.90
CA THR A 114 -21.15 40.94 -0.35
C THR A 114 -20.22 40.71 0.86
N ILE A 115 -19.31 41.66 1.02
CA ILE A 115 -18.19 41.80 1.95
C ILE A 115 -18.61 41.67 3.43
N ASP A 116 -17.80 40.99 4.24
CA ASP A 116 -17.57 41.37 5.63
C ASP A 116 -16.10 41.17 6.01
N THR A 117 -15.45 42.29 6.30
CA THR A 117 -14.11 42.42 6.85
C THR A 117 -14.12 42.01 8.33
N VAL A 118 -13.46 40.90 8.65
CA VAL A 118 -12.98 40.64 10.02
C VAL A 118 -11.49 40.35 9.94
N ILE A 119 -10.73 41.24 10.58
CA ILE A 119 -9.29 41.15 10.76
C ILE A 119 -9.00 39.90 11.60
N GLN A 120 -8.38 38.89 11.00
CA GLN A 120 -7.60 37.88 11.70
C GLN A 120 -6.22 37.82 11.05
N GLU A 121 -5.21 37.74 11.91
CA GLU A 121 -3.76 37.77 11.65
C GLU A 121 -3.32 37.12 10.33
N PRO A 122 -2.25 37.62 9.67
CA PRO A 122 -1.72 36.97 8.48
C PRO A 122 -1.08 35.63 8.89
N ARG A 123 -1.88 34.58 8.96
CA ARG A 123 -1.39 33.22 8.73
C ARG A 123 -0.82 33.26 7.34
N SER A 124 0.51 33.19 7.23
CA SER A 124 1.21 33.05 5.97
C SER A 124 0.70 31.77 5.31
N SER A 125 -0.35 31.89 4.50
CA SER A 125 -0.80 30.82 3.64
C SER A 125 0.33 30.61 2.64
N ILE A 126 1.17 29.61 2.88
CA ILE A 126 2.15 29.16 1.91
C ILE A 126 1.34 28.72 0.70
N LYS A 127 1.28 29.58 -0.32
CA LYS A 127 0.61 29.27 -1.58
C LYS A 127 1.50 28.25 -2.29
N LEU A 128 1.10 26.98 -2.22
CA LEU A 128 1.78 25.93 -2.94
C LEU A 128 1.72 26.23 -4.44
N PRO A 129 2.81 26.02 -5.19
CA PRO A 129 2.79 26.11 -6.64
C PRO A 129 1.70 25.19 -7.19
N LYS A 130 0.83 25.74 -8.04
CA LYS A 130 -0.27 24.98 -8.62
C LYS A 130 0.30 23.93 -9.58
N LEU A 131 0.28 22.67 -9.15
CA LEU A 131 0.74 21.54 -9.95
C LEU A 131 -0.23 21.36 -11.13
N THR A 132 0.21 21.70 -12.33
CA THR A 132 -0.56 21.51 -13.56
C THR A 132 0.02 20.31 -14.30
N VAL A 133 -0.75 19.21 -14.37
CA VAL A 133 -0.47 18.10 -15.27
C VAL A 133 -1.47 18.22 -16.41
N ASN A 134 -0.98 18.42 -17.63
CA ASN A 134 -1.85 18.49 -18.79
C ASN A 134 -2.50 17.11 -19.03
N LYS A 135 -3.77 17.09 -19.43
CA LYS A 135 -4.44 15.83 -19.79
C LYS A 135 -3.79 15.26 -21.05
N PHE A 136 -3.45 13.98 -21.04
CA PHE A 136 -2.93 13.28 -22.21
C PHE A 136 -4.09 12.90 -23.13
N TYR A 137 -4.05 13.35 -24.39
CA TYR A 137 -5.12 13.11 -25.37
C TYR A 137 -4.77 12.02 -26.40
N GLY A 138 -3.77 11.17 -26.12
CA GLY A 138 -3.47 10.00 -26.96
C GLY A 138 -2.51 10.23 -28.13
N ASP A 139 -1.93 11.44 -28.27
CA ASP A 139 -0.89 11.70 -29.28
C ASP A 139 0.48 11.19 -28.78
N HIS A 140 1.01 10.18 -29.45
CA HIS A 140 2.29 9.54 -29.14
C HIS A 140 3.48 10.51 -29.13
N LYS A 141 3.42 11.61 -29.88
CA LYS A 141 4.50 12.62 -29.91
C LYS A 141 4.63 13.39 -28.60
N ASN A 142 3.54 13.50 -27.85
CA ASN A 142 3.48 14.26 -26.59
C ASN A 142 3.66 13.33 -25.37
N TRP A 143 3.87 12.04 -25.58
CA TRP A 143 3.98 11.04 -24.51
C TRP A 143 5.18 11.29 -23.59
N LEU A 144 6.36 11.58 -24.17
CA LEU A 144 7.57 11.85 -23.38
C LEU A 144 7.46 13.14 -22.57
N GLU A 145 6.83 14.17 -23.13
CA GLU A 145 6.61 15.44 -22.44
C GLU A 145 5.58 15.27 -21.30
N PHE A 146 4.50 14.53 -21.54
CA PHE A 146 3.54 14.15 -20.52
C PHE A 146 4.17 13.34 -19.38
N LEU A 147 4.98 12.33 -19.71
CA LEU A 147 5.72 11.52 -18.74
C LEU A 147 6.65 12.39 -17.89
N SER A 148 7.39 13.31 -18.50
CA SER A 148 8.28 14.23 -17.79
C SER A 148 7.51 15.14 -16.83
N GLN A 149 6.36 15.70 -17.25
CA GLN A 149 5.48 16.49 -16.40
C GLN A 149 4.93 15.67 -15.23
N PHE A 150 4.55 14.41 -15.48
CA PHE A 150 4.02 13.49 -14.47
C PHE A 150 5.09 13.08 -13.45
N GLU A 151 6.29 12.71 -13.89
CA GLU A 151 7.40 12.37 -13.01
C GLU A 151 7.85 13.55 -12.15
N ASN A 152 7.92 14.75 -12.73
CA ASN A 152 8.23 15.97 -11.97
C ASN A 152 7.14 16.28 -10.94
N ALA A 153 5.87 16.11 -11.29
CA ALA A 153 4.76 16.26 -10.36
C ALA A 153 4.84 15.29 -9.17
N ILE A 154 5.26 14.04 -9.40
CA ILE A 154 5.47 13.05 -8.34
C ILE A 154 6.69 13.41 -7.47
N LYS A 155 7.83 13.74 -8.09
CA LYS A 155 9.05 14.15 -7.38
C LYS A 155 8.80 15.36 -6.48
N LEU A 156 8.08 16.37 -6.99
CA LEU A 156 7.64 17.53 -6.23
C LEU A 156 6.77 17.12 -5.04
N ARG A 157 5.76 16.27 -5.22
CA ARG A 157 4.93 15.75 -4.11
C ARG A 157 5.75 15.06 -3.02
N CYS A 158 6.73 14.24 -3.39
CA CYS A 158 7.60 13.55 -2.43
C CYS A 158 8.49 14.53 -1.66
N ALA A 159 9.09 15.51 -2.35
CA ALA A 159 9.91 16.55 -1.72
C ALA A 159 9.10 17.43 -0.76
N TYR A 160 7.85 17.77 -1.11
CA TYR A 160 6.97 18.54 -0.22
C TYR A 160 6.55 17.76 1.03
N LYS A 161 6.35 16.44 0.92
CA LYS A 161 6.07 15.60 2.09
C LYS A 161 7.24 15.68 3.08
N VAL A 162 8.48 15.55 2.60
CA VAL A 162 9.69 15.69 3.43
C VAL A 162 9.81 17.10 4.04
N PHE A 163 9.60 18.17 3.26
CA PHE A 163 9.70 19.55 3.75
C PHE A 163 8.67 19.88 4.85
N VAL A 164 7.43 19.41 4.72
CA VAL A 164 6.39 19.61 5.75
C VAL A 164 6.75 18.89 7.05
N TYR A 165 7.36 17.70 6.99
CA TYR A 165 7.83 16.98 8.19
C TYR A 165 9.05 17.63 8.84
N SER A 166 9.93 18.31 8.08
CA SER A 166 11.13 18.98 8.62
C SER A 166 10.89 20.37 9.19
N VAL A 167 9.76 21.03 8.88
CA VAL A 167 9.42 22.37 9.39
C VAL A 167 8.48 22.32 10.60
N LEU A 168 7.89 21.15 10.89
CA LEU A 168 6.95 20.95 12.00
C LEU A 168 7.53 20.14 13.18
N TYR A 169 8.84 19.93 13.24
CA TYR A 169 9.58 19.36 14.38
C TYR A 169 10.83 20.18 14.69
#